data_AF-A0A7Z8LBH6-F1
#
_entry.id   AF-A0A7Z8LBH6-F1
#
_cell.length_a   1.000
_cell.length_b   1.000
_cell.length_c   1.000
_cell.angle_alpha   90.00
_cell.angle_beta   90.00
_cell.angle_gamma   90.00
#
_symmetry.space_group_name_H-M   'P 1'
#
loop_
_entity.id
_entity.type
_entity.pdbx_description
1 polymer ?
#
loop_
_entity_poly.entity_id
_entity_poly.type
_entity_poly.pdbx_seq_one_letter_code
_entity_poly.pdbx_strand_id
1 'polypeptide(L)'
;MNCHDTTSSRPRAEALLFKAPAITLGADPRIRSVDMRENEGMKGSNQLTVRDNNERLVLHLIRRHGAMTKPEATRETGLSANAISVIFNALEHEGLLLRGAPVRGRIGQPSTPMRLNPDAGLYLGLKIGRRGFEMGLVDLCGGLRAQCAARHDYPTPERTIAFVTSALPQLLQKAGVTLDAIAGSGIAIPSQLWHWPGDFGALQGEMDVWRDHDIAATLSDHLPGQILVENDATAACYAEWVFGARRIKPDSLYFFVGTFIGGGVILDGAVYRGCRGNAGALGPLRIPDEPGGTRLVDHASLSVLGQLLARQGETRAALLDPPVDWSALEPVLSDWILRCARALAHAIVSASAVIDFEEVVIDGAFPPEIRARLARLLESRLSRLDLGGIPHPAVVQGSFGGIARAVGAAARHVSDRYMLRQEPDMS
;
A
#
# COMPACT_ATOMS: atom_id res chain seq x y z
N MET A 1 19.25 -66.85 -39.75
CA MET A 1 17.91 -66.41 -40.20
C MET A 1 17.72 -64.96 -39.79
N ASN A 2 17.32 -64.14 -40.77
CA ASN A 2 17.05 -62.69 -40.75
C ASN A 2 16.22 -62.20 -39.54
N CYS A 3 16.54 -61.05 -38.90
CA CYS A 3 16.38 -59.64 -39.30
C CYS A 3 15.03 -59.05 -38.79
N HIS A 4 15.06 -58.09 -37.86
CA HIS A 4 14.48 -56.74 -38.02
C HIS A 4 14.45 -55.92 -36.73
N ASP A 5 14.90 -54.67 -36.87
CA ASP A 5 14.67 -53.51 -36.00
C ASP A 5 13.18 -53.22 -35.77
N THR A 6 12.84 -52.79 -34.56
CA THR A 6 11.61 -52.02 -34.29
C THR A 6 11.92 -50.83 -33.39
N THR A 7 11.82 -49.64 -33.98
CA THR A 7 11.69 -48.32 -33.36
C THR A 7 10.26 -48.10 -32.86
N SER A 8 10.09 -47.44 -31.70
CA SER A 8 8.78 -47.00 -31.19
C SER A 8 8.84 -45.61 -30.57
N SER A 9 8.26 -44.67 -31.33
CA SER A 9 7.62 -43.39 -31.01
C SER A 9 7.57 -42.84 -29.57
N ARG A 10 8.04 -41.59 -29.41
CA ARG A 10 7.53 -40.60 -28.43
C ARG A 10 6.95 -39.39 -29.18
N PRO A 11 5.81 -38.81 -28.76
CA PRO A 11 5.26 -37.60 -29.40
C PRO A 11 5.98 -36.32 -28.91
N ARG A 12 6.23 -35.41 -29.85
CA ARG A 12 6.71 -34.04 -29.61
C ARG A 12 5.54 -33.18 -29.12
N ALA A 13 5.71 -32.53 -27.96
CA ALA A 13 4.88 -31.40 -27.56
C ALA A 13 5.55 -30.11 -28.06
N GLU A 14 4.90 -29.42 -28.99
CA GLU A 14 5.27 -28.07 -29.42
C GLU A 14 4.91 -27.06 -28.33
N ALA A 15 5.93 -26.44 -27.72
CA ALA A 15 5.74 -25.32 -26.82
C ALA A 15 5.70 -24.02 -27.65
N LEU A 16 4.52 -23.40 -27.72
CA LEU A 16 4.32 -22.06 -28.26
C LEU A 16 5.00 -21.03 -27.33
N LEU A 17 6.17 -20.54 -27.76
CA LEU A 17 6.89 -19.42 -27.16
C LEU A 17 6.14 -18.10 -27.44
N PHE A 18 5.41 -17.59 -26.46
CA PHE A 18 5.01 -16.18 -26.42
C PHE A 18 6.17 -15.36 -25.84
N LYS A 19 6.93 -14.67 -26.72
CA LYS A 19 7.89 -13.63 -26.31
C LYS A 19 7.11 -12.33 -26.08
N ALA A 20 7.08 -11.85 -24.84
CA ALA A 20 6.70 -10.47 -24.54
C ALA A 20 7.81 -9.51 -25.02
N PRO A 21 7.48 -8.35 -25.64
CA PRO A 21 8.50 -7.42 -26.08
C PRO A 21 9.10 -6.66 -24.89
N ALA A 22 10.44 -6.63 -24.83
CA ALA A 22 11.19 -5.77 -23.93
C ALA A 22 10.99 -4.30 -24.34
N ILE A 23 10.50 -3.48 -23.41
CA ILE A 23 10.40 -2.03 -23.59
C ILE A 23 11.73 -1.42 -23.16
N THR A 24 12.53 -0.98 -24.13
CA THR A 24 13.79 -0.26 -23.90
C THR A 24 13.48 1.17 -23.46
N LEU A 25 13.70 1.49 -22.18
CA LEU A 25 13.71 2.87 -21.68
C LEU A 25 15.11 3.46 -21.91
N GLY A 26 15.21 4.42 -22.83
CA GLY A 26 16.41 5.24 -23.01
C GLY A 26 16.62 6.17 -21.82
N ALA A 27 17.71 5.96 -21.09
CA ALA A 27 18.19 6.88 -20.06
C ALA A 27 18.92 8.06 -20.73
N ASP A 28 18.49 9.29 -20.46
CA ASP A 28 19.27 10.50 -20.76
C ASP A 28 19.99 10.96 -19.47
N PRO A 29 21.32 10.88 -19.40
CA PRO A 29 22.08 11.28 -18.22
C PRO A 29 22.57 12.71 -18.41
N ARG A 30 21.83 13.70 -17.87
CA ARG A 30 22.36 15.05 -17.56
C ARG A 30 21.31 15.91 -16.84
N ILE A 31 21.25 15.83 -15.51
CA ILE A 31 20.74 16.96 -14.71
C ILE A 31 21.70 17.17 -13.54
N ARG A 32 22.54 18.20 -13.67
CA ARG A 32 23.25 18.84 -12.56
C ARG A 32 22.40 20.02 -12.08
N SER A 33 22.45 20.22 -10.76
CA SER A 33 21.86 21.33 -9.99
C SER A 33 22.02 22.71 -10.63
N VAL A 34 20.91 23.45 -10.77
CA VAL A 34 20.92 24.92 -10.85
C VAL A 34 19.66 25.47 -10.17
N ASP A 35 19.88 26.34 -9.18
CA ASP A 35 18.90 27.26 -8.59
C ASP A 35 18.46 28.29 -9.65
N MET A 36 17.17 28.39 -9.96
CA MET A 36 16.59 29.51 -10.71
C MET A 36 15.14 29.74 -10.29
N ARG A 37 14.90 30.79 -9.49
CA ARG A 37 13.65 31.53 -9.53
C ARG A 37 13.74 32.43 -10.76
N GLU A 38 13.00 32.13 -11.82
CA GLU A 38 12.48 33.14 -12.75
C GLU A 38 11.42 32.52 -13.68
N ASN A 39 10.43 33.35 -13.97
CA ASN A 39 9.17 33.05 -14.64
C ASN A 39 9.37 33.00 -16.16
N GLU A 40 9.26 31.81 -16.78
CA GLU A 40 9.22 31.67 -18.24
C GLU A 40 8.03 30.82 -18.71
N GLY A 41 7.05 31.52 -19.29
CA GLY A 41 6.51 31.18 -20.61
C GLY A 41 5.74 29.87 -20.77
N MET A 42 4.43 29.96 -20.57
CA MET A 42 3.43 28.98 -21.02
C MET A 42 3.63 28.62 -22.52
N LYS A 43 4.12 27.40 -22.78
CA LYS A 43 4.20 26.80 -24.13
C LYS A 43 3.56 25.40 -24.13
N GLY A 44 2.40 25.30 -24.80
CA GLY A 44 1.70 24.11 -25.30
C GLY A 44 1.82 22.78 -24.56
N SER A 45 0.99 22.54 -23.54
CA SER A 45 0.90 21.26 -22.80
C SER A 45 -0.27 20.34 -23.22
N ASN A 46 -1.03 20.65 -24.28
CA ASN A 46 -2.44 20.24 -24.31
C ASN A 46 -2.82 18.89 -24.95
N GLN A 47 -1.93 18.07 -25.51
CA GLN A 47 -2.36 16.80 -26.14
C GLN A 47 -1.73 15.54 -25.53
N LEU A 48 -0.42 15.53 -25.27
CA LEU A 48 0.23 14.37 -24.66
C LEU A 48 -0.15 14.22 -23.19
N THR A 49 -0.18 15.33 -22.43
CA THR A 49 -0.58 15.35 -21.01
C THR A 49 -2.07 15.04 -20.84
N VAL A 50 -2.93 15.57 -21.73
CA VAL A 50 -4.37 15.29 -21.72
C VAL A 50 -4.66 13.83 -22.06
N ARG A 51 -3.89 13.24 -22.99
CA ARG A 51 -4.03 11.82 -23.33
C ARG A 51 -3.62 10.91 -22.17
N ASP A 52 -2.49 11.20 -21.51
CA ASP A 52 -2.02 10.46 -20.31
C ASP A 52 -3.05 10.56 -19.17
N ASN A 53 -3.62 11.75 -18.93
CA ASN A 53 -4.67 11.94 -17.92
C ASN A 53 -5.97 11.18 -18.26
N ASN A 54 -6.39 11.15 -19.53
CA ASN A 54 -7.58 10.40 -19.95
C ASN A 54 -7.37 8.88 -19.85
N GLU A 55 -6.19 8.37 -20.20
CA GLU A 55 -5.84 6.95 -20.04
C GLU A 55 -5.85 6.55 -18.55
N ARG A 56 -5.28 7.37 -17.67
CA ARG A 56 -5.35 7.18 -16.21
C ARG A 56 -6.77 7.24 -15.67
N LEU A 57 -7.61 8.16 -16.16
CA LEU A 57 -9.02 8.22 -15.77
C LEU A 57 -9.74 6.90 -16.12
N VAL A 58 -9.54 6.38 -17.33
CA VAL A 58 -10.12 5.10 -17.75
C VAL A 58 -9.60 3.94 -16.89
N LEU A 59 -8.30 3.86 -16.62
CA LEU A 59 -7.73 2.83 -15.75
C LEU A 59 -8.26 2.93 -14.32
N HIS A 60 -8.36 4.15 -13.77
CA HIS A 60 -8.94 4.42 -12.46
C HIS A 60 -10.40 3.94 -12.39
N LEU A 61 -11.23 4.25 -13.39
CA LEU A 61 -12.62 3.81 -13.44
C LEU A 61 -12.72 2.29 -13.57
N ILE A 62 -11.96 1.66 -14.48
CA ILE A 62 -11.97 0.20 -14.62
C ILE A 62 -11.54 -0.47 -13.31
N ARG A 63 -10.51 0.05 -12.63
CA ARG A 63 -10.09 -0.43 -11.31
C ARG A 63 -11.22 -0.33 -10.29
N ARG A 64 -11.88 0.83 -10.23
CA ARG A 64 -12.99 1.09 -9.31
C ARG A 64 -14.15 0.13 -9.58
N HIS A 65 -14.55 -0.07 -10.83
CA HIS A 65 -15.71 -0.89 -11.25
C HIS A 65 -15.39 -2.39 -11.43
N GLY A 66 -14.12 -2.78 -11.45
CA GLY A 66 -13.64 -4.14 -11.71
C GLY A 66 -13.57 -4.48 -13.20
N ALA A 67 -14.66 -4.24 -13.94
CA ALA A 67 -14.70 -4.35 -15.39
C ALA A 67 -15.68 -3.32 -15.98
N MET A 68 -15.39 -2.81 -17.18
CA MET A 68 -16.27 -1.86 -17.87
C MET A 68 -16.30 -2.09 -19.38
N THR A 69 -17.44 -1.82 -19.99
CA THR A 69 -17.58 -1.74 -21.45
C THR A 69 -17.27 -0.32 -21.94
N LYS A 70 -16.91 -0.18 -23.22
CA LYS A 70 -16.68 1.15 -23.84
C LYS A 70 -17.88 2.10 -23.67
N PRO A 71 -19.15 1.69 -23.89
CA PRO A 71 -20.30 2.57 -23.68
C PRO A 71 -20.48 3.03 -22.22
N GLU A 72 -20.19 2.16 -21.25
CA GLU A 72 -20.22 2.54 -19.83
C GLU A 72 -19.13 3.57 -19.53
N ALA A 73 -17.90 3.33 -20.00
CA ALA A 73 -16.81 4.27 -19.83
C ALA A 73 -17.08 5.62 -20.50
N THR A 74 -17.70 5.64 -21.69
CA THR A 74 -18.16 6.89 -22.34
C THR A 74 -19.12 7.67 -21.45
N ARG A 75 -20.09 7.01 -20.83
CA ARG A 75 -21.06 7.67 -19.94
C ARG A 75 -20.43 8.21 -18.66
N GLU A 76 -19.53 7.44 -18.03
CA GLU A 76 -18.89 7.82 -16.76
C GLU A 76 -17.82 8.91 -16.93
N THR A 77 -17.07 8.88 -18.04
CA THR A 77 -15.98 9.85 -18.29
C THR A 77 -16.45 11.14 -18.95
N GLY A 78 -17.59 11.13 -19.65
CA GLY A 78 -18.03 12.24 -20.50
C GLY A 78 -17.23 12.41 -21.80
N LEU A 79 -16.24 11.54 -22.08
CA LEU A 79 -15.45 11.57 -23.31
C LEU A 79 -16.23 11.04 -24.51
N SER A 80 -15.85 11.46 -25.73
CA SER A 80 -16.50 10.94 -26.95
C SER A 80 -16.29 9.43 -27.12
N ALA A 81 -17.25 8.74 -27.74
CA ALA A 81 -17.16 7.30 -28.00
C ALA A 81 -15.91 6.91 -28.84
N ASN A 82 -15.48 7.81 -29.74
CA ASN A 82 -14.25 7.61 -30.51
C ASN A 82 -13.00 7.69 -29.60
N ALA A 83 -12.92 8.69 -28.72
CA ALA A 83 -11.79 8.84 -27.79
C ALA A 83 -11.67 7.63 -26.86
N ILE A 84 -12.78 7.17 -26.26
CA ILE A 84 -12.80 5.95 -25.44
C ILE A 84 -12.38 4.72 -26.25
N SER A 85 -12.81 4.60 -27.51
CA SER A 85 -12.41 3.48 -28.36
C SER A 85 -10.91 3.45 -28.63
N VAL A 86 -10.29 4.62 -28.88
CA VAL A 86 -8.85 4.76 -29.05
C VAL A 86 -8.10 4.38 -27.76
N ILE A 87 -8.53 4.91 -26.61
CA ILE A 87 -7.92 4.62 -25.31
C ILE A 87 -7.99 3.13 -24.98
N PHE A 88 -9.17 2.51 -25.05
CA PHE A 88 -9.32 1.09 -24.74
C PHE A 88 -8.47 0.20 -25.66
N ASN A 89 -8.39 0.53 -26.95
CA ASN A 89 -7.56 -0.23 -27.89
C ASN A 89 -6.07 -0.07 -27.60
N ALA A 90 -5.62 1.13 -27.21
CA ALA A 90 -4.22 1.37 -26.82
C ALA A 90 -3.87 0.58 -25.55
N LEU A 91 -4.69 0.69 -24.50
CA LEU A 91 -4.49 -0.03 -23.24
C LEU A 91 -4.56 -1.56 -23.41
N GLU A 92 -5.41 -2.05 -24.31
CA GLU A 92 -5.44 -3.47 -24.69
C GLU A 92 -4.15 -3.89 -25.43
N HIS A 93 -3.69 -3.09 -26.39
CA HIS A 93 -2.48 -3.36 -27.15
C HIS A 93 -1.23 -3.36 -26.25
N GLU A 94 -1.20 -2.50 -25.24
CA GLU A 94 -0.17 -2.47 -24.20
C GLU A 94 -0.29 -3.61 -23.18
N GLY A 95 -1.34 -4.43 -23.28
CA GLY A 95 -1.59 -5.55 -22.38
C GLY A 95 -2.11 -5.15 -21.01
N LEU A 96 -2.44 -3.87 -20.77
CA LEU A 96 -2.99 -3.37 -19.49
C LEU A 96 -4.45 -3.81 -19.27
N LEU A 97 -5.18 -4.09 -20.34
CA LEU A 97 -6.57 -4.56 -20.30
C LEU A 97 -6.74 -5.94 -20.93
N LEU A 98 -7.63 -6.74 -20.34
CA LEU A 98 -8.10 -8.02 -20.88
C LEU A 98 -9.58 -7.98 -21.19
N ARG A 99 -9.98 -8.58 -22.33
CA ARG A 99 -11.38 -8.77 -22.71
C ARG A 99 -12.03 -9.85 -21.84
N GLY A 100 -13.21 -9.57 -21.32
CA GLY A 100 -14.10 -10.54 -20.69
C GLY A 100 -14.99 -11.26 -21.69
N ALA A 101 -15.94 -12.05 -21.18
CA ALA A 101 -16.97 -12.68 -22.00
C ALA A 101 -17.97 -11.63 -22.52
N PRO A 102 -18.40 -11.70 -23.80
CA PRO A 102 -19.41 -10.77 -24.34
C PRO A 102 -20.71 -10.82 -23.53
N VAL A 103 -21.22 -9.66 -23.13
CA VAL A 103 -22.50 -9.55 -22.43
C VAL A 103 -23.55 -9.06 -23.43
N ARG A 104 -24.68 -9.78 -23.52
CA ARG A 104 -25.83 -9.31 -24.30
C ARG A 104 -26.51 -8.17 -23.56
N GLY A 105 -26.52 -6.97 -24.15
CA GLY A 105 -27.31 -5.84 -23.67
C GLY A 105 -28.81 -6.03 -23.89
N ARG A 106 -29.63 -5.11 -23.34
CA ARG A 106 -31.09 -5.10 -23.52
C ARG A 106 -31.52 -4.72 -24.95
N ILE A 107 -30.74 -3.91 -25.66
CA ILE A 107 -30.95 -3.51 -27.07
C ILE A 107 -29.57 -3.27 -27.69
N GLY A 108 -29.29 -3.84 -28.88
CA GLY A 108 -28.05 -3.61 -29.65
C GLY A 108 -27.03 -4.77 -29.65
N GLN A 109 -25.89 -4.53 -30.32
CA GLN A 109 -24.79 -5.51 -30.46
C GLN A 109 -24.19 -5.84 -29.08
N PRO A 110 -23.81 -7.11 -28.81
CA PRO A 110 -23.17 -7.50 -27.55
C PRO A 110 -21.94 -6.63 -27.25
N SER A 111 -21.82 -6.14 -26.02
CA SER A 111 -20.66 -5.37 -25.56
C SER A 111 -19.70 -6.27 -24.77
N THR A 112 -18.41 -6.13 -25.03
CA THR A 112 -17.38 -6.91 -24.32
C THR A 112 -16.82 -6.07 -23.18
N PRO A 113 -17.08 -6.41 -21.91
CA PRO A 113 -16.46 -5.74 -20.78
C PRO A 113 -14.96 -6.00 -20.79
N MET A 114 -14.18 -5.01 -20.38
CA MET A 114 -12.73 -5.10 -20.24
C MET A 114 -12.35 -4.84 -18.79
N ARG A 115 -11.35 -5.56 -18.30
CA ARG A 115 -10.82 -5.47 -16.94
C ARG A 115 -9.33 -5.25 -16.97
N LEU A 116 -8.75 -4.80 -15.86
CA LEU A 116 -7.30 -4.75 -15.72
C LEU A 116 -6.69 -6.14 -15.88
N ASN A 117 -5.53 -6.19 -16.52
CA ASN A 117 -4.68 -7.37 -16.57
C ASN A 117 -3.81 -7.43 -15.31
N PRO A 118 -4.01 -8.41 -14.41
CA PRO A 118 -3.16 -8.54 -13.22
C PRO A 118 -1.69 -8.72 -13.60
N ASP A 119 -1.41 -9.45 -14.68
CA ASP A 119 -0.05 -9.81 -15.09
C ASP A 119 0.67 -8.70 -15.89
N ALA A 120 0.03 -7.55 -16.09
CA ALA A 120 0.64 -6.41 -16.79
C ALA A 120 1.70 -5.66 -15.96
N GLY A 121 1.81 -5.97 -14.67
CA GLY A 121 2.86 -5.43 -13.82
C GLY A 121 2.98 -6.25 -12.55
N LEU A 122 4.22 -6.54 -12.17
CA LEU A 122 4.55 -7.16 -10.89
C LEU A 122 5.48 -6.23 -10.11
N TYR A 123 5.15 -5.99 -8.85
CA TYR A 123 5.85 -5.05 -7.99
C TYR A 123 6.30 -5.75 -6.72
N LEU A 124 7.53 -5.46 -6.29
CA LEU A 124 8.04 -5.93 -5.02
C LEU A 124 7.74 -4.89 -3.94
N GLY A 125 7.16 -5.32 -2.84
CA GLY A 125 6.98 -4.50 -1.65
C GLY A 125 7.81 -5.07 -0.51
N LEU A 126 8.70 -4.28 0.06
CA LEU A 126 9.49 -4.59 1.25
C LEU A 126 9.08 -3.66 2.38
N LYS A 127 8.72 -4.21 3.53
CA LYS A 127 8.52 -3.46 4.76
C LYS A 127 9.66 -3.72 5.72
N ILE A 128 10.32 -2.64 6.15
CA ILE A 128 11.33 -2.60 7.20
C ILE A 128 10.66 -2.06 8.47
N GLY A 129 10.17 -2.96 9.31
CA GLY A 129 9.53 -2.60 10.57
C GLY A 129 10.49 -2.61 11.75
N ARG A 130 10.04 -2.06 12.87
CA ARG A 130 10.78 -2.08 14.14
C ARG A 130 11.03 -3.49 14.71
N ARG A 131 10.17 -4.45 14.38
CA ARG A 131 10.16 -5.81 14.95
C ARG A 131 10.09 -6.93 13.90
N GLY A 132 10.29 -6.60 12.63
CA GLY A 132 10.27 -7.59 11.58
C GLY A 132 10.25 -7.00 10.19
N PHE A 133 10.78 -7.78 9.26
CA PHE A 133 10.69 -7.57 7.83
C PHE A 133 9.50 -8.32 7.25
N GLU A 134 8.98 -7.80 6.15
CA GLU A 134 7.94 -8.47 5.37
C GLU A 134 8.13 -8.10 3.91
N MET A 135 8.07 -9.08 3.02
CA MET A 135 8.25 -8.87 1.59
C MET A 135 7.17 -9.60 0.81
N GLY A 136 6.64 -8.95 -0.22
CA GLY A 136 5.59 -9.52 -1.07
C GLY A 136 5.77 -9.13 -2.54
N LEU A 137 5.33 -10.02 -3.43
CA LEU A 137 5.18 -9.75 -4.86
C LEU A 137 3.70 -9.50 -5.16
N VAL A 138 3.39 -8.30 -5.63
CA VAL A 138 2.04 -7.80 -5.81
C VAL A 138 1.79 -7.49 -7.28
N ASP A 139 0.72 -8.04 -7.83
CA ASP A 139 0.32 -7.81 -9.21
C ASP A 139 -0.36 -6.44 -9.40
N LEU A 140 -0.64 -6.03 -10.64
CA LEU A 140 -1.22 -4.71 -10.95
C LEU A 140 -2.58 -4.47 -10.28
N CYS A 141 -3.29 -5.53 -9.90
CA CYS A 141 -4.60 -5.47 -9.27
C CYS A 141 -4.53 -5.60 -7.74
N GLY A 142 -3.35 -5.73 -7.15
CA GLY A 142 -3.16 -5.91 -5.71
C GLY A 142 -3.12 -7.37 -5.25
N GLY A 143 -3.15 -8.32 -6.19
CA GLY A 143 -3.08 -9.74 -5.88
C GLY A 143 -1.68 -10.15 -5.43
N LEU A 144 -1.60 -10.78 -4.26
CA LEU A 144 -0.33 -11.25 -3.69
C LEU A 144 0.08 -12.59 -4.30
N ARG A 145 1.13 -12.60 -5.11
CA ARG A 145 1.67 -13.81 -5.77
C ARG A 145 2.50 -14.66 -4.83
N ALA A 146 3.28 -14.01 -3.99
CA ALA A 146 4.04 -14.66 -2.93
C ALA A 146 4.34 -13.66 -1.81
N GLN A 147 4.58 -14.17 -0.60
CA GLN A 147 5.04 -13.38 0.54
C GLN A 147 5.98 -14.19 1.42
N CYS A 148 6.84 -13.47 2.14
CA CYS A 148 7.67 -13.97 3.22
C CYS A 148 7.86 -12.89 4.29
N ALA A 149 8.22 -13.30 5.50
CA ALA A 149 8.47 -12.41 6.62
C ALA A 149 9.54 -12.98 7.53
N ALA A 150 10.24 -12.10 8.25
CA ALA A 150 11.21 -12.48 9.27
C ALA A 150 11.08 -11.55 10.48
N ARG A 151 11.23 -12.09 11.68
CA ARG A 151 11.21 -11.31 12.92
C ARG A 151 12.62 -10.96 13.37
N HIS A 152 12.72 -9.87 14.11
CA HIS A 152 13.96 -9.43 14.74
C HIS A 152 13.63 -8.55 15.94
N ASP A 153 14.61 -8.30 16.80
CA ASP A 153 14.44 -7.37 17.92
C ASP A 153 14.41 -5.92 17.47
N TYR A 154 15.28 -5.58 16.51
CA TYR A 154 15.36 -4.27 15.87
C TYR A 154 16.09 -4.39 14.50
N PRO A 155 15.76 -3.51 13.54
CA PRO A 155 16.31 -3.60 12.18
C PRO A 155 17.67 -2.91 12.12
N THR A 156 18.63 -3.50 11.39
CA THR A 156 19.87 -2.81 10.98
C THR A 156 20.00 -2.87 9.46
N PRO A 157 20.77 -1.98 8.82
CA PRO A 157 21.04 -2.08 7.38
C PRO A 157 21.55 -3.47 6.97
N GLU A 158 22.48 -4.04 7.74
CA GLU A 158 23.09 -5.35 7.47
C GLU A 158 22.06 -6.48 7.56
N ARG A 159 21.21 -6.46 8.59
CA ARG A 159 20.10 -7.42 8.73
C ARG A 159 19.08 -7.28 7.60
N THR A 160 18.88 -6.06 7.11
CA THR A 160 17.98 -5.78 5.98
C THR A 160 18.53 -6.39 4.69
N ILE A 161 19.80 -6.14 4.37
CA ILE A 161 20.48 -6.73 3.21
C ILE A 161 20.46 -8.26 3.29
N ALA A 162 20.79 -8.83 4.46
CA ALA A 162 20.77 -10.27 4.67
C ALA A 162 19.38 -10.89 4.47
N PHE A 163 18.33 -10.22 4.97
CA PHE A 163 16.96 -10.63 4.73
C PHE A 163 16.61 -10.58 3.25
N VAL A 164 16.86 -9.46 2.55
CA VAL A 164 16.55 -9.31 1.12
C VAL A 164 17.26 -10.39 0.29
N THR A 165 18.56 -10.57 0.50
CA THR A 165 19.40 -11.49 -0.27
C THR A 165 18.97 -12.95 -0.08
N SER A 166 18.53 -13.32 1.12
CA SER A 166 18.06 -14.68 1.40
C SER A 166 16.61 -14.92 0.96
N ALA A 167 15.74 -13.91 1.10
CA ALA A 167 14.30 -14.05 0.92
C ALA A 167 13.85 -13.87 -0.54
N LEU A 168 14.49 -12.97 -1.30
CA LEU A 168 14.08 -12.65 -2.67
C LEU A 168 14.13 -13.87 -3.61
N PRO A 169 15.20 -14.69 -3.65
CA PRO A 169 15.22 -15.88 -4.52
C PRO A 169 14.10 -16.87 -4.20
N GLN A 170 13.80 -17.08 -2.91
CA GLN A 170 12.73 -17.97 -2.46
C GLN A 170 11.35 -17.43 -2.86
N LEU A 171 11.17 -16.11 -2.76
CA LEU A 171 9.93 -15.43 -3.12
C LEU A 171 9.65 -15.54 -4.63
N LEU A 172 10.68 -15.32 -5.46
CA LEU A 172 10.63 -15.50 -6.91
C LEU A 172 10.31 -16.94 -7.30
N GLN A 173 10.98 -17.91 -6.67
CA GLN A 173 10.72 -19.33 -6.90
C GLN A 173 9.27 -19.70 -6.55
N LYS A 174 8.76 -19.23 -5.41
CA LYS A 174 7.37 -19.49 -4.98
C LYS A 174 6.34 -18.87 -5.93
N ALA A 175 6.64 -17.69 -6.48
CA ALA A 175 5.78 -17.03 -7.46
C ALA A 175 5.94 -17.57 -8.90
N GLY A 176 6.99 -18.34 -9.18
CA GLY A 176 7.27 -18.88 -10.51
C GLY A 176 7.72 -17.82 -11.52
N VAL A 177 8.41 -16.77 -11.06
CA VAL A 177 8.84 -15.64 -11.89
C VAL A 177 10.34 -15.35 -11.73
N THR A 178 10.91 -14.59 -12.67
CA THR A 178 12.31 -14.13 -12.61
C THR A 178 12.38 -12.68 -12.14
N LEU A 179 13.58 -12.19 -11.81
CA LEU A 179 13.81 -10.79 -11.41
C LEU A 179 13.31 -9.79 -12.46
N ASP A 180 13.50 -10.08 -13.75
CA ASP A 180 13.12 -9.20 -14.87
C ASP A 180 11.60 -8.97 -14.98
N ALA A 181 10.78 -9.81 -14.35
CA ALA A 181 9.34 -9.62 -14.31
C ALA A 181 8.93 -8.48 -13.35
N ILE A 182 9.81 -8.08 -12.43
CA ILE A 182 9.50 -7.05 -11.43
C ILE A 182 9.73 -5.67 -12.03
N ALA A 183 8.63 -4.92 -12.22
CA ALA A 183 8.64 -3.59 -12.82
C ALA A 183 9.18 -2.50 -11.89
N GLY A 184 9.17 -2.73 -10.58
CA GLY A 184 9.67 -1.79 -9.59
C GLY A 184 9.59 -2.34 -8.17
N SER A 185 10.38 -1.75 -7.28
CA SER A 185 10.47 -2.13 -5.88
C SER A 185 10.05 -0.96 -4.98
N GLY A 186 9.25 -1.25 -3.96
CA GLY A 186 8.83 -0.29 -2.94
C GLY A 186 9.39 -0.69 -1.58
N ILE A 187 9.84 0.29 -0.80
CA ILE A 187 10.28 0.11 0.58
C ILE A 187 9.37 0.93 1.51
N ALA A 188 8.66 0.26 2.41
CA ALA A 188 7.93 0.86 3.52
C ALA A 188 8.81 0.85 4.77
N ILE A 189 9.18 2.03 5.28
CA ILE A 189 10.01 2.18 6.48
C ILE A 189 9.51 3.36 7.32
N PRO A 190 9.46 3.25 8.66
CA PRO A 190 9.18 4.41 9.51
C PRO A 190 10.16 5.55 9.24
N SER A 191 9.65 6.75 8.95
CA SER A 191 10.48 7.92 8.60
C SER A 191 11.47 8.35 9.69
N GLN A 192 11.21 7.96 10.94
CA GLN A 192 12.06 8.27 12.10
C GLN A 192 12.31 7.00 12.90
N LEU A 193 13.01 6.05 12.27
CA LEU A 193 13.29 4.75 12.89
C LEU A 193 14.14 4.87 14.18
N TRP A 194 14.88 5.96 14.33
CA TRP A 194 15.65 6.30 15.55
C TRP A 194 14.80 6.83 16.72
N HIS A 195 13.53 7.15 16.54
CA HIS A 195 12.67 7.60 17.63
C HIS A 195 12.09 6.44 18.44
N TRP A 196 11.97 6.71 19.75
CA TRP A 196 11.41 5.81 20.78
C TRP A 196 12.06 4.41 20.83
N PRO A 197 13.40 4.30 20.76
CA PRO A 197 14.09 3.00 20.72
C PRO A 197 13.74 2.13 21.94
N GLY A 198 13.67 2.71 23.14
CA GLY A 198 13.32 2.00 24.37
C GLY A 198 11.91 1.37 24.35
N ASP A 199 10.93 2.00 23.70
CA ASP A 199 9.54 1.52 23.68
C ASP A 199 9.37 0.22 22.87
N PHE A 200 10.32 -0.08 21.97
CA PHE A 200 10.38 -1.36 21.27
C PHE A 200 11.62 -2.21 21.58
N GLY A 201 12.38 -1.84 22.63
CA GLY A 201 13.48 -2.65 23.16
C GLY A 201 14.82 -2.49 22.44
N ALA A 202 15.00 -1.44 21.64
CA ALA A 202 16.29 -1.08 21.06
C ALA A 202 17.09 -0.16 22.00
N LEU A 203 18.42 -0.25 21.94
CA LEU A 203 19.31 0.69 22.62
C LEU A 203 19.35 2.01 21.84
N GLN A 204 19.51 3.13 22.56
CA GLN A 204 19.33 4.47 21.99
C GLN A 204 20.29 4.82 20.84
N GLY A 205 21.48 4.20 20.80
CA GLY A 205 22.46 4.39 19.72
C GLY A 205 22.34 3.40 18.54
N GLU A 206 21.73 2.24 18.74
CA GLU A 206 21.64 1.20 17.68
C GLU A 206 20.77 1.67 16.50
N MET A 207 19.85 2.60 16.74
CA MET A 207 18.96 3.12 15.72
C MET A 207 19.42 4.42 15.08
N ASP A 208 20.46 5.07 15.62
CA ASP A 208 20.98 6.32 15.06
C ASP A 208 21.58 6.12 13.66
N VAL A 209 22.04 4.90 13.34
CA VAL A 209 22.49 4.53 11.99
C VAL A 209 21.46 4.88 10.91
N TRP A 210 20.15 4.85 11.23
CA TRP A 210 19.08 5.11 10.27
C TRP A 210 18.82 6.60 9.99
N ARG A 211 19.47 7.54 10.69
CA ARG A 211 19.23 8.98 10.50
C ARG A 211 19.64 9.48 9.11
N ASP A 212 20.82 9.05 8.69
CA ASP A 212 21.46 9.52 7.46
C ASP A 212 21.63 8.39 6.44
N HIS A 213 20.97 7.24 6.68
CA HIS A 213 21.15 6.05 5.86
C HIS A 213 20.19 6.06 4.66
N ASP A 214 20.77 6.11 3.47
CA ASP A 214 20.03 5.91 2.22
C ASP A 214 19.84 4.41 1.97
N ILE A 215 18.71 3.90 2.45
CA ILE A 215 18.35 2.48 2.29
C ILE A 215 18.04 2.12 0.84
N ALA A 216 17.60 3.07 0.01
CA ALA A 216 17.34 2.81 -1.40
C ALA A 216 18.64 2.60 -2.16
N ALA A 217 19.64 3.46 -1.93
CA ALA A 217 20.97 3.29 -2.47
C ALA A 217 21.62 2.00 -1.96
N THR A 218 21.46 1.68 -0.69
CA THR A 218 22.03 0.45 -0.10
C THR A 218 21.44 -0.82 -0.69
N LEU A 219 20.17 -0.80 -1.11
CA LEU A 219 19.48 -1.95 -1.69
C LEU A 219 19.42 -1.92 -3.22
N SER A 220 20.04 -0.95 -3.90
CA SER A 220 19.99 -0.83 -5.37
C SER A 220 20.55 -2.05 -6.08
N ASP A 221 21.57 -2.68 -5.51
CA ASP A 221 22.24 -3.85 -6.08
C ASP A 221 21.52 -5.16 -5.73
N HIS A 222 20.52 -5.09 -4.84
CA HIS A 222 19.81 -6.25 -4.30
C HIS A 222 18.35 -6.32 -4.73
N LEU A 223 17.75 -5.20 -5.12
CA LEU A 223 16.34 -5.10 -5.51
C LEU A 223 16.22 -4.69 -6.99
N PRO A 224 15.26 -5.27 -7.74
CA PRO A 224 15.07 -4.94 -9.14
C PRO A 224 14.31 -3.64 -9.35
N GLY A 225 14.56 -2.99 -10.49
CA GLY A 225 13.83 -1.82 -10.95
C GLY A 225 14.06 -0.57 -10.09
N GLN A 226 13.23 0.46 -10.32
CA GLN A 226 13.28 1.67 -9.52
C GLN A 226 12.81 1.39 -8.08
N ILE A 227 13.58 1.85 -7.10
CA ILE A 227 13.25 1.75 -5.68
C ILE A 227 12.55 3.04 -5.23
N LEU A 228 11.32 2.92 -4.71
CA LEU A 228 10.60 4.02 -4.07
C LEU A 228 10.53 3.77 -2.57
N VAL A 229 10.92 4.77 -1.76
CA VAL A 229 10.82 4.70 -0.30
C VAL A 229 9.62 5.50 0.17
N GLU A 230 8.82 4.90 1.05
CA GLU A 230 7.66 5.54 1.65
C GLU A 230 7.62 5.29 3.16
N ASN A 231 7.03 6.25 3.89
CA ASN A 231 6.67 6.05 5.29
C ASN A 231 5.80 4.78 5.42
N ASP A 232 6.05 3.94 6.42
CA ASP A 232 5.38 2.65 6.50
C ASP A 232 3.86 2.75 6.68
N ALA A 233 3.36 3.66 7.51
CA ALA A 233 1.92 3.87 7.66
C ALA A 233 1.27 4.53 6.43
N THR A 234 1.96 5.47 5.78
CA THR A 234 1.53 6.05 4.50
C THR A 234 1.49 4.98 3.40
N ALA A 235 2.46 4.07 3.37
CA ALA A 235 2.46 2.92 2.47
C ALA A 235 1.21 2.06 2.70
N ALA A 236 0.89 1.71 3.95
CA ALA A 236 -0.34 0.97 4.25
C ALA A 236 -1.61 1.71 3.79
N CYS A 237 -1.63 3.05 3.85
CA CYS A 237 -2.71 3.86 3.26
C CYS A 237 -2.79 3.67 1.72
N TYR A 238 -1.66 3.65 1.00
CA TYR A 238 -1.65 3.33 -0.43
C TYR A 238 -2.21 1.95 -0.74
N ALA A 239 -1.97 0.94 0.10
CA ALA A 239 -2.51 -0.40 -0.11
C ALA A 239 -4.05 -0.34 -0.17
N GLU A 240 -4.66 0.28 0.83
CA GLU A 240 -6.11 0.39 0.87
C GLU A 240 -6.66 1.31 -0.24
N TRP A 241 -6.01 2.44 -0.52
CA TRP A 241 -6.48 3.35 -1.57
C TRP A 241 -6.44 2.71 -2.97
N VAL A 242 -5.36 1.99 -3.28
CA VAL A 242 -5.12 1.45 -4.63
C VAL A 242 -5.74 0.07 -4.83
N PHE A 243 -5.75 -0.77 -3.78
CA PHE A 243 -6.11 -2.19 -3.87
C PHE A 243 -7.19 -2.62 -2.87
N GLY A 244 -7.65 -1.75 -1.98
CA GLY A 244 -8.65 -2.07 -0.97
C GLY A 244 -9.92 -2.66 -1.59
N ALA A 245 -10.40 -3.76 -1.02
CA ALA A 245 -11.62 -4.41 -1.51
C ALA A 245 -12.84 -3.50 -1.33
N ARG A 246 -12.84 -2.72 -0.24
CA ARG A 246 -13.80 -1.66 0.00
C ARG A 246 -13.30 -0.37 -0.62
N ARG A 247 -14.18 0.32 -1.33
CA ARG A 247 -13.91 1.66 -1.87
C ARG A 247 -13.86 2.67 -0.72
N ILE A 248 -12.66 3.16 -0.41
CA ILE A 248 -12.46 4.27 0.52
C ILE A 248 -12.90 5.58 -0.13
N LYS A 249 -13.38 6.53 0.67
CA LYS A 249 -13.79 7.85 0.19
C LYS A 249 -12.58 8.72 -0.22
N PRO A 250 -12.76 9.67 -1.16
CA PRO A 250 -11.68 10.55 -1.61
C PRO A 250 -11.03 11.36 -0.48
N ASP A 251 -11.79 11.71 0.56
CA ASP A 251 -11.32 12.40 1.75
C ASP A 251 -11.42 11.46 2.95
N SER A 252 -10.30 10.86 3.32
CA SER A 252 -10.26 9.84 4.37
C SER A 252 -8.99 9.89 5.19
N LEU A 253 -9.13 9.62 6.48
CA LEU A 253 -8.03 9.48 7.41
C LEU A 253 -7.77 8.00 7.69
N TYR A 254 -6.54 7.55 7.45
CA TYR A 254 -6.14 6.17 7.66
C TYR A 254 -5.32 6.03 8.94
N PHE A 255 -5.65 5.08 9.80
CA PHE A 255 -4.86 4.70 10.97
C PHE A 255 -4.33 3.27 10.82
N PHE A 256 -3.03 3.10 11.06
CA PHE A 256 -2.40 1.78 11.13
C PHE A 256 -1.83 1.54 12.52
N VAL A 257 -2.42 0.57 13.25
CA VAL A 257 -1.94 0.15 14.56
C VAL A 257 -0.90 -0.95 14.40
N GLY A 258 0.38 -0.58 14.40
CA GLY A 258 1.52 -1.49 14.37
C GLY A 258 2.27 -1.55 15.70
N THR A 259 3.58 -1.81 15.65
CA THR A 259 4.47 -1.63 16.81
C THR A 259 4.25 -0.26 17.43
N PHE A 260 4.15 0.76 16.59
CA PHE A 260 3.57 2.05 16.90
C PHE A 260 2.40 2.33 15.97
N ILE A 261 1.48 3.15 16.44
CA ILE A 261 0.47 3.74 15.58
C ILE A 261 1.07 4.76 14.62
N GLY A 262 0.61 4.71 13.37
CA GLY A 262 0.82 5.75 12.38
C GLY A 262 -0.47 5.96 11.58
N GLY A 263 -0.37 6.74 10.52
CA GLY A 263 -1.48 6.92 9.62
C GLY A 263 -1.08 7.40 8.23
N GLY A 264 -2.09 7.73 7.45
CA GLY A 264 -1.99 8.37 6.15
C GLY A 264 -3.23 9.20 5.91
N VAL A 265 -3.15 10.12 4.95
CA VAL A 265 -4.26 10.99 4.59
C VAL A 265 -4.55 10.79 3.11
N ILE A 266 -5.81 10.57 2.77
CA ILE A 266 -6.30 10.63 1.40
C ILE A 266 -7.10 11.92 1.30
N LEU A 267 -6.74 12.79 0.36
CA LEU A 267 -7.42 14.05 0.07
C LEU A 267 -7.65 14.12 -1.42
N ASP A 268 -8.85 14.52 -1.84
CA ASP A 268 -9.22 14.64 -3.25
C ASP A 268 -8.90 13.37 -4.07
N GLY A 269 -9.01 12.20 -3.44
CA GLY A 269 -8.76 10.92 -4.11
C GLY A 269 -7.28 10.65 -4.42
N ALA A 270 -6.36 11.24 -3.66
CA ALA A 270 -4.95 10.87 -3.69
C ALA A 270 -4.38 10.78 -2.28
N VAL A 271 -3.40 9.89 -2.08
CA VAL A 271 -2.67 9.84 -0.82
C VAL A 271 -1.81 11.10 -0.70
N TYR A 272 -2.19 11.97 0.23
CA TYR A 272 -1.50 13.22 0.50
C TYR A 272 -0.28 12.95 1.39
N ARG A 273 0.91 13.21 0.87
CA ARG A 273 2.19 12.97 1.56
C ARG A 273 2.63 14.15 2.43
N GLY A 274 2.12 15.34 2.16
CA GLY A 274 2.63 16.60 2.72
C GLY A 274 4.01 16.97 2.18
N CYS A 275 4.44 18.22 2.43
CA CYS A 275 5.67 18.79 1.87
C CYS A 275 6.97 18.09 2.30
N ARG A 276 6.94 17.34 3.41
CA ARG A 276 8.08 16.58 3.95
C ARG A 276 7.82 15.07 3.99
N GLY A 277 6.77 14.58 3.31
CA GLY A 277 6.43 13.15 3.32
C GLY A 277 5.93 12.63 4.67
N ASN A 278 5.40 13.51 5.54
CA ASN A 278 5.03 13.20 6.92
C ASN A 278 3.57 13.58 7.25
N ALA A 279 2.72 13.77 6.24
CA ALA A 279 1.28 13.90 6.47
C ALA A 279 0.73 12.61 7.10
N GLY A 280 -0.25 12.74 7.99
CA GLY A 280 -0.79 11.59 8.73
C GLY A 280 0.17 11.03 9.80
N ALA A 281 1.19 11.79 10.22
CA ALA A 281 2.02 11.46 11.39
C ALA A 281 1.22 11.60 12.70
N LEU A 282 0.26 10.70 12.90
CA LEU A 282 -0.72 10.74 13.98
C LEU A 282 -0.16 10.27 15.32
N GLY A 283 0.95 9.51 15.34
CA GLY A 283 1.56 8.99 16.57
C GLY A 283 1.86 10.07 17.63
N PRO A 284 2.49 11.20 17.27
CA PRO A 284 2.74 12.32 18.19
C PRO A 284 1.51 13.16 18.58
N LEU A 285 0.34 12.96 17.95
CA LEU A 285 -0.87 13.75 18.22
C LEU A 285 -1.21 13.69 19.71
N ARG A 286 -1.49 14.85 20.32
CA ARG A 286 -1.69 14.96 21.77
C ARG A 286 -3.04 14.44 22.19
N ILE A 287 -3.04 13.56 23.20
CA ILE A 287 -4.25 13.03 23.81
C ILE A 287 -4.37 13.66 25.21
N PRO A 288 -5.36 14.54 25.44
CA PRO A 288 -5.55 15.19 26.72
C PRO A 288 -6.09 14.20 27.76
N ASP A 289 -5.66 14.38 29.01
CA ASP A 289 -6.26 13.80 30.21
C ASP A 289 -6.46 12.26 30.24
N GLU A 290 -5.71 11.51 29.42
CA GLU A 290 -5.73 10.04 29.42
C GLU A 290 -4.53 9.45 30.18
N PRO A 291 -4.75 8.53 31.14
CA PRO A 291 -3.67 7.83 31.81
C PRO A 291 -2.76 7.05 30.84
N GLY A 292 -1.46 7.05 31.13
CA GLY A 292 -0.46 6.22 30.45
C GLY A 292 0.25 6.87 29.26
N GLY A 293 0.07 8.18 29.05
CA GLY A 293 0.80 8.93 28.03
C GLY A 293 0.15 10.28 27.71
N THR A 294 0.75 11.04 26.81
CA THR A 294 0.17 12.31 26.33
C THR A 294 0.06 12.37 24.81
N ARG A 295 0.40 11.28 24.12
CA ARG A 295 0.46 11.20 22.65
C ARG A 295 -0.23 9.92 22.21
N LEU A 296 -0.85 9.91 21.04
CA LEU A 296 -1.59 8.76 20.52
C LEU A 296 -0.76 7.47 20.51
N VAL A 297 0.54 7.55 20.20
CA VAL A 297 1.49 6.42 20.23
C VAL A 297 1.60 5.77 21.61
N ASP A 298 1.38 6.52 22.69
CA ASP A 298 1.46 6.03 24.07
C ASP A 298 0.21 5.20 24.45
N HIS A 299 -0.86 5.23 23.66
CA HIS A 299 -2.12 4.53 23.92
C HIS A 299 -2.42 3.46 22.88
N ALA A 300 -2.33 3.80 21.59
CA ALA A 300 -2.88 3.01 20.50
C ALA A 300 -1.84 2.17 19.73
N SER A 301 -0.83 1.65 20.42
CA SER A 301 0.29 0.91 19.83
C SER A 301 0.40 -0.53 20.36
N LEU A 302 0.87 -1.47 19.54
CA LEU A 302 1.12 -2.85 20.01
C LEU A 302 2.27 -2.92 21.03
N SER A 303 3.21 -1.97 21.02
CA SER A 303 4.21 -1.84 22.10
C SER A 303 3.55 -1.64 23.46
N VAL A 304 2.45 -0.89 23.52
CA VAL A 304 1.68 -0.61 24.74
C VAL A 304 0.99 -1.88 25.23
N LEU A 305 0.37 -2.66 24.33
CA LEU A 305 -0.20 -3.96 24.67
C LEU A 305 0.89 -4.89 25.26
N GLY A 306 2.05 -4.96 24.61
CA GLY A 306 3.18 -5.75 25.10
C GLY A 306 3.69 -5.30 26.48
N GLN A 307 3.69 -4.00 26.77
CA GLN A 307 4.04 -3.47 28.09
C GLN A 307 2.99 -3.81 29.16
N LEU A 308 1.69 -3.76 28.80
CA LEU A 308 0.61 -4.13 29.71
C LEU A 308 0.66 -5.62 30.08
N LEU A 309 0.94 -6.49 29.10
CA LEU A 309 1.15 -7.93 29.33
C LEU A 309 2.38 -8.18 30.23
N ALA A 310 3.50 -7.51 29.96
CA ALA A 310 4.72 -7.65 30.76
C ALA A 310 4.53 -7.31 32.25
N ARG A 311 3.66 -6.33 32.56
CA ARG A 311 3.32 -5.98 33.96
C ARG A 311 2.52 -7.06 34.69
N GLN A 312 1.86 -7.96 33.96
CA GLN A 312 1.12 -9.09 34.50
C GLN A 312 1.97 -10.38 34.59
N GLY A 313 3.28 -10.28 34.32
CA GLY A 313 4.18 -11.44 34.32
C GLY A 313 4.19 -12.23 33.01
N GLU A 314 3.43 -11.80 32.00
CA GLU A 314 3.44 -12.41 30.66
C GLU A 314 4.64 -11.93 29.85
N THR A 315 5.33 -12.82 29.14
CA THR A 315 6.51 -12.42 28.37
C THR A 315 6.07 -11.68 27.11
N ARG A 316 6.65 -10.50 26.86
CA ARG A 316 6.45 -9.72 25.62
C ARG A 316 6.66 -10.52 24.33
N ALA A 317 7.41 -11.62 24.40
CA ALA A 317 7.58 -12.63 23.36
C ALA A 317 6.26 -13.19 22.80
N ALA A 318 5.19 -13.25 23.61
CA ALA A 318 3.90 -13.79 23.19
C ALA A 318 3.27 -13.04 22.00
N LEU A 319 3.56 -11.74 21.83
CA LEU A 319 3.10 -10.95 20.67
C LEU A 319 4.07 -11.00 19.47
N LEU A 320 5.26 -11.56 19.68
CA LEU A 320 6.38 -11.50 18.75
C LEU A 320 6.54 -12.80 17.95
N ASP A 321 6.00 -13.90 18.45
CA ASP A 321 6.12 -15.23 17.85
C ASP A 321 4.75 -15.73 17.34
N PRO A 322 4.45 -15.60 16.03
CA PRO A 322 3.21 -16.13 15.48
C PRO A 322 3.26 -17.67 15.34
N PRO A 323 2.12 -18.36 15.48
CA PRO A 323 0.79 -17.80 15.71
C PRO A 323 0.61 -17.30 17.15
N VAL A 324 0.12 -16.07 17.29
CA VAL A 324 -0.24 -15.49 18.58
C VAL A 324 -1.67 -15.92 18.90
N ASP A 325 -1.88 -16.54 20.06
CA ASP A 325 -3.23 -16.76 20.58
C ASP A 325 -3.74 -15.46 21.22
N TRP A 326 -4.52 -14.68 20.44
CA TRP A 326 -5.09 -13.42 20.91
C TRP A 326 -6.14 -13.61 22.01
N SER A 327 -6.78 -14.79 22.10
CA SER A 327 -7.78 -15.06 23.12
C SER A 327 -7.15 -15.22 24.51
N ALA A 328 -5.93 -15.75 24.56
CA ALA A 328 -5.15 -15.89 25.79
C ALA A 328 -4.65 -14.55 26.37
N LEU A 329 -4.77 -13.45 25.62
CA LEU A 329 -4.35 -12.12 26.06
C LEU A 329 -5.42 -11.40 26.91
N GLU A 330 -6.59 -12.00 27.08
CA GLU A 330 -7.65 -11.45 27.93
C GLU A 330 -7.31 -11.59 29.42
N PRO A 331 -7.69 -10.62 30.28
CA PRO A 331 -8.50 -9.42 30.00
C PRO A 331 -7.70 -8.22 29.48
N VAL A 332 -6.36 -8.30 29.42
CA VAL A 332 -5.48 -7.18 29.07
C VAL A 332 -5.75 -6.65 27.66
N LEU A 333 -6.07 -7.54 26.73
CA LEU A 333 -6.48 -7.19 25.37
C LEU A 333 -7.73 -6.30 25.37
N SER A 334 -8.77 -6.65 26.14
CA SER A 334 -9.98 -5.84 26.27
C SER A 334 -9.69 -4.42 26.74
N ASP A 335 -8.87 -4.28 27.79
CA ASP A 335 -8.50 -2.99 28.35
C ASP A 335 -7.70 -2.15 27.36
N TRP A 336 -6.78 -2.77 26.64
CA TRP A 336 -6.00 -2.12 25.60
C TRP A 336 -6.89 -1.64 24.44
N ILE A 337 -7.83 -2.46 23.94
CA ILE A 337 -8.74 -2.04 22.86
C ILE A 337 -9.60 -0.86 23.31
N LEU A 338 -10.12 -0.87 24.55
CA LEU A 338 -10.88 0.26 25.09
C LEU A 338 -10.02 1.53 25.17
N ARG A 339 -8.77 1.40 25.61
CA ARG A 339 -7.79 2.50 25.64
C ARG A 339 -7.50 3.05 24.24
N CYS A 340 -7.29 2.18 23.25
CA CYS A 340 -7.13 2.56 21.84
C CYS A 340 -8.35 3.34 21.34
N ALA A 341 -9.56 2.83 21.56
CA ALA A 341 -10.79 3.45 21.08
C ALA A 341 -10.99 4.86 21.66
N ARG A 342 -10.67 5.10 22.94
CA ARG A 342 -10.74 6.44 23.54
C ARG A 342 -9.73 7.40 22.89
N ALA A 343 -8.46 7.00 22.82
CA ALA A 343 -7.41 7.85 22.25
C ALA A 343 -7.63 8.14 20.75
N LEU A 344 -8.06 7.13 19.98
CA LEU A 344 -8.41 7.30 18.57
C LEU A 344 -9.60 8.24 18.38
N ALA A 345 -10.61 8.18 19.24
CA ALA A 345 -11.75 9.09 19.14
C ALA A 345 -11.29 10.56 19.29
N HIS A 346 -10.45 10.87 20.29
CA HIS A 346 -9.86 12.20 20.42
C HIS A 346 -9.03 12.61 19.19
N ALA A 347 -8.23 11.69 18.67
CA ALA A 347 -7.40 11.95 17.48
C ALA A 347 -8.24 12.25 16.24
N ILE A 348 -9.32 11.50 16.03
CA ILE A 348 -10.25 11.67 14.92
C ILE A 348 -10.94 13.02 15.01
N VAL A 349 -11.53 13.37 16.17
CA VAL A 349 -12.18 14.66 16.34
C VAL A 349 -11.21 15.82 16.08
N SER A 350 -9.99 15.72 16.61
CA SER A 350 -8.97 16.75 16.41
C SER A 350 -8.54 16.88 14.95
N ALA A 351 -8.40 15.76 14.23
CA ALA A 351 -8.05 15.76 12.82
C ALA A 351 -9.20 16.26 11.94
N SER A 352 -10.43 15.84 12.24
CA SER A 352 -11.65 16.26 11.55
C SER A 352 -11.97 17.74 11.75
N ALA A 353 -11.46 18.37 12.82
CA ALA A 353 -11.54 19.81 13.01
C ALA A 353 -10.63 20.61 12.05
N VAL A 354 -9.62 19.97 11.46
CA VAL A 354 -8.68 20.59 10.52
C VAL A 354 -9.05 20.27 9.07
N ILE A 355 -9.46 19.02 8.81
CA ILE A 355 -9.86 18.54 7.49
C ILE A 355 -11.19 17.81 7.64
N ASP A 356 -12.19 18.17 6.84
CA ASP A 356 -13.49 17.50 6.83
C ASP A 356 -13.40 16.12 6.17
N PHE A 357 -13.07 15.09 6.97
CA PHE A 357 -12.96 13.72 6.49
C PHE A 357 -14.35 13.06 6.40
N GLU A 358 -14.67 12.45 5.25
CA GLU A 358 -15.87 11.64 5.10
C GLU A 358 -15.79 10.33 5.90
N GLU A 359 -14.57 9.81 6.05
CA GLU A 359 -14.33 8.46 6.55
C GLU A 359 -13.00 8.32 7.30
N VAL A 360 -12.99 7.44 8.29
CA VAL A 360 -11.80 7.00 9.00
C VAL A 360 -11.65 5.49 8.83
N VAL A 361 -10.48 5.08 8.37
CA VAL A 361 -10.14 3.66 8.15
C VAL A 361 -9.22 3.18 9.27
N ILE A 362 -9.63 2.11 9.95
CA ILE A 362 -8.85 1.48 11.03
C ILE A 362 -8.27 0.17 10.53
N ASP A 363 -6.94 0.09 10.54
CA ASP A 363 -6.21 -1.14 10.24
C ASP A 363 -5.07 -1.39 11.24
N GLY A 364 -4.40 -2.53 11.13
CA GLY A 364 -3.27 -2.82 12.00
C GLY A 364 -2.70 -4.22 11.85
N ALA A 365 -1.59 -4.45 12.55
CA ALA A 365 -0.91 -5.74 12.61
C ALA A 365 -1.55 -6.69 13.65
N PHE A 366 -2.86 -6.86 13.56
CA PHE A 366 -3.66 -7.78 14.38
C PHE A 366 -4.75 -8.47 13.53
N PRO A 367 -5.35 -9.57 14.02
CA PRO A 367 -6.38 -10.28 13.29
C PRO A 367 -7.65 -9.45 13.00
N PRO A 368 -8.42 -9.80 11.96
CA PRO A 368 -9.65 -9.12 11.59
C PRO A 368 -10.68 -8.99 12.72
N GLU A 369 -10.78 -9.97 13.61
CA GLU A 369 -11.70 -9.95 14.76
C GLU A 369 -11.35 -8.84 15.77
N ILE A 370 -10.06 -8.59 15.98
CA ILE A 370 -9.56 -7.51 16.85
C ILE A 370 -9.81 -6.16 16.19
N ARG A 371 -9.56 -6.07 14.87
CA ARG A 371 -9.87 -4.89 14.06
C ARG A 371 -11.35 -4.54 14.14
N ALA A 372 -12.23 -5.51 13.95
CA ALA A 372 -13.67 -5.33 14.02
C ALA A 372 -14.13 -4.88 15.40
N ARG A 373 -13.54 -5.45 16.47
CA ARG A 373 -13.85 -5.06 17.84
C ARG A 373 -13.42 -3.61 18.13
N LEU A 374 -12.21 -3.22 17.70
CA LEU A 374 -11.72 -1.85 17.84
C LEU A 374 -12.60 -0.86 17.07
N ALA A 375 -12.93 -1.15 15.81
CA ALA A 375 -13.77 -0.30 14.97
C ALA A 375 -15.16 -0.08 15.59
N ARG A 376 -15.83 -1.15 16.07
CA ARG A 376 -17.13 -1.03 16.74
C ARG A 376 -17.07 -0.18 18.02
N LEU A 377 -16.04 -0.38 18.84
CA LEU A 377 -15.88 0.40 20.07
C LEU A 377 -15.57 1.87 19.78
N LEU A 378 -14.79 2.14 18.73
CA LEU A 378 -14.49 3.49 18.28
C LEU A 378 -15.73 4.21 17.76
N GLU A 379 -16.53 3.55 16.90
CA GLU A 379 -17.80 4.08 16.40
C GLU A 379 -18.79 4.39 17.55
N SER A 380 -18.89 3.47 18.52
CA SER A 380 -19.70 3.67 19.73
C SER A 380 -19.18 4.81 20.62
N ARG A 381 -17.91 5.17 20.52
CA ARG A 381 -17.34 6.32 21.26
C ARG A 381 -17.56 7.62 20.51
N LEU A 382 -17.28 7.67 19.21
CA LEU A 382 -17.49 8.85 18.39
C LEU A 382 -18.95 9.32 18.44
N SER A 383 -19.92 8.39 18.35
CA SER A 383 -21.36 8.69 18.46
C SER A 383 -21.81 9.30 19.80
N ARG A 384 -20.98 9.22 20.84
CA ARG A 384 -21.25 9.81 22.17
C ARG A 384 -20.51 11.11 22.43
N LEU A 385 -19.56 11.49 21.57
CA LEU A 385 -18.84 12.74 21.70
C LEU A 385 -19.67 13.87 21.11
N ASP A 386 -19.73 14.99 21.84
CA ASP A 386 -20.19 16.24 21.24
C ASP A 386 -19.10 16.76 20.31
N LEU A 387 -19.40 16.79 19.02
CA LEU A 387 -18.48 17.19 17.98
C LEU A 387 -18.58 18.68 17.62
N GLY A 388 -19.47 19.44 18.26
CA GLY A 388 -19.53 20.90 18.10
C GLY A 388 -19.74 21.38 16.66
N GLY A 389 -20.38 20.56 15.81
CA GLY A 389 -20.63 20.86 14.39
C GLY A 389 -19.76 20.11 13.38
N ILE A 390 -18.78 19.31 13.84
CA ILE A 390 -18.01 18.42 12.96
C ILE A 390 -18.89 17.22 12.58
N PRO A 391 -19.09 16.91 11.28
CA PRO A 391 -19.78 15.69 10.86
C PRO A 391 -19.08 14.45 11.40
N HIS A 392 -19.84 13.42 11.79
CA HIS A 392 -19.23 12.15 12.21
C HIS A 392 -18.68 11.41 10.98
N PRO A 393 -17.35 11.21 10.87
CA PRO A 393 -16.82 10.39 9.79
C PRO A 393 -17.24 8.94 10.00
N ALA A 394 -17.53 8.24 8.90
CA ALA A 394 -17.81 6.81 8.96
C ALA A 394 -16.56 6.05 9.44
N VAL A 395 -16.70 5.16 10.41
CA VAL A 395 -15.61 4.29 10.85
C VAL A 395 -15.65 3.00 10.07
N VAL A 396 -14.57 2.68 9.35
CA VAL A 396 -14.48 1.46 8.55
C VAL A 396 -13.20 0.69 8.84
N GLN A 397 -13.22 -0.58 8.49
CA GLN A 397 -12.07 -1.47 8.68
C GLN A 397 -11.21 -1.50 7.43
N GLY A 398 -9.89 -1.55 7.61
CA GLY A 398 -8.97 -1.92 6.56
C GLY A 398 -9.15 -3.36 6.08
N SER A 399 -8.66 -3.64 4.88
CA SER A 399 -8.70 -4.92 4.18
C SER A 399 -7.43 -5.73 4.41
N PHE A 400 -6.27 -5.09 4.52
CA PHE A 400 -4.97 -5.78 4.41
C PHE A 400 -4.38 -6.24 5.76
N GLY A 401 -4.55 -5.51 6.86
CA GLY A 401 -3.96 -5.91 8.13
C GLY A 401 -2.43 -5.85 8.12
N GLY A 402 -1.77 -6.88 8.67
CA GLY A 402 -0.30 -6.89 8.84
C GLY A 402 0.48 -6.58 7.55
N ILE A 403 0.03 -7.15 6.43
CA ILE A 403 0.68 -7.08 5.10
C ILE A 403 0.50 -5.73 4.38
N ALA A 404 -0.36 -4.86 4.90
CA ALA A 404 -0.73 -3.59 4.26
C ALA A 404 0.48 -2.73 3.91
N ARG A 405 1.49 -2.72 4.77
CA ARG A 405 2.69 -1.89 4.58
C ARG A 405 3.55 -2.36 3.41
N ALA A 406 3.77 -3.68 3.27
CA ALA A 406 4.52 -4.23 2.15
C ALA A 406 3.74 -4.08 0.85
N VAL A 407 2.45 -4.44 0.83
CA VAL A 407 1.57 -4.25 -0.33
C VAL A 407 1.49 -2.78 -0.74
N GLY A 408 1.44 -1.90 0.25
CA GLY A 408 1.41 -0.46 0.10
C GLY A 408 2.65 0.14 -0.54
N ALA A 409 3.82 -0.40 -0.18
CA ALA A 409 5.08 -0.01 -0.79
C ALA A 409 5.08 -0.32 -2.30
N ALA A 410 4.56 -1.49 -2.69
CA ALA A 410 4.35 -1.83 -4.08
C ALA A 410 3.27 -0.96 -4.74
N ALA A 411 2.17 -0.67 -4.03
CA ALA A 411 1.06 0.15 -4.49
C ALA A 411 1.49 1.57 -4.87
N ARG A 412 2.57 2.11 -4.28
CA ARG A 412 3.13 3.42 -4.61
C ARG A 412 3.46 3.54 -6.10
N HIS A 413 4.08 2.52 -6.70
CA HIS A 413 4.39 2.48 -8.13
C HIS A 413 3.12 2.52 -8.99
N VAL A 414 2.12 1.73 -8.60
CA VAL A 414 0.83 1.71 -9.30
C VAL A 414 0.12 3.05 -9.19
N SER A 415 0.20 3.70 -8.03
CA SER A 415 -0.34 5.04 -7.81
C SER A 415 0.33 6.08 -8.71
N ASP A 416 1.66 6.12 -8.77
CA ASP A 416 2.40 7.14 -9.54
C ASP A 416 2.22 7.02 -11.05
N ARG A 417 2.03 5.79 -11.53
CA ARG A 417 1.96 5.48 -12.96
C ARG A 417 0.53 5.47 -13.49
N TYR A 418 -0.42 4.90 -12.75
CA TYR A 418 -1.74 4.55 -13.27
C TYR A 418 -2.92 5.20 -12.54
N MET A 419 -2.71 5.87 -11.40
CA MET A 419 -3.77 6.61 -10.72
C MET A 419 -3.75 8.08 -11.13
N LEU A 420 -4.89 8.75 -10.98
CA LEU A 420 -5.02 10.18 -11.23
C LEU A 420 -4.04 10.95 -10.33
N ARG A 421 -3.33 11.91 -10.91
CA ARG A 421 -2.45 12.80 -10.16
C ARG A 421 -3.25 13.99 -9.67
N GLN A 422 -2.94 14.46 -8.47
CA GLN A 422 -3.25 15.85 -8.12
C GLN A 422 -2.38 16.74 -9.02
N GLU A 423 -2.98 17.45 -9.96
CA GLU A 423 -2.35 18.68 -10.42
C GLU A 423 -2.46 19.65 -9.25
N PRO A 424 -1.36 20.26 -8.75
CA PRO A 424 -1.51 21.39 -7.86
C PRO A 424 -2.28 22.43 -8.66
N ASP A 425 -3.48 22.75 -8.19
CA ASP A 425 -4.30 23.82 -8.77
C ASP A 425 -3.51 25.12 -8.58
N MET A 426 -2.72 25.48 -9.59
CA MET A 426 -1.94 26.70 -9.66
C MET A 426 -2.88 27.79 -10.20
N SER A 427 -3.96 28.06 -9.45
CA SER A 427 -4.87 29.19 -9.70
C SER A 427 -4.34 30.46 -9.05
#